data_AF-A0A9W7WGW8-F1
#
_entry.id   AF-A0A9W7WGW8-F1
#
_cell.length_a   1.000
_cell.length_b   1.000
_cell.length_c   1.000
_cell.angle_alpha   90.00
_cell.angle_beta   90.00
_cell.angle_gamma   90.00
#
_symmetry.space_group_name_H-M   'P 1'
#
loop_
_entity.id
_entity.type
_entity.pdbx_description
1 polymer ?
#
loop_
_entity_poly.entity_id
_entity_poly.type
_entity_poly.pdbx_seq_one_letter_code
_entity_poly.pdbx_strand_id
1 'polypeptide(L)'
;MIADCKVGDAVSLEVKLTNRSKSAVGPFFLTVVPFQDYQNGVQNHDLQDAVTFIGSSTFYISSVNPTENSVCAGTLLFLYTGDFYLNIKFQDDSTGRDLPPAWFCLPSVHIKAQEPMEAAA
;
A
#
# COMPACT_ATOMS: atom_id res chain seq x y z
N MET A 1 0.65 -12.12 -5.35
CA MET A 1 0.73 -12.64 -3.96
C MET A 1 -0.60 -12.30 -3.30
N ILE A 2 -1.21 -13.26 -2.62
CA ILE A 2 -2.45 -13.08 -1.86
C ILE A 2 -2.09 -13.19 -0.38
N ALA A 3 -2.53 -12.24 0.43
CA ALA A 3 -2.39 -12.26 1.88
C ALA A 3 -3.77 -12.35 2.52
N ASP A 4 -3.97 -13.30 3.41
CA ASP A 4 -5.22 -13.44 4.17
C ASP A 4 -5.12 -12.65 5.48
N CYS A 5 -6.20 -11.98 5.86
CA CYS A 5 -6.34 -11.32 7.15
C CYS A 5 -7.75 -11.48 7.70
N LYS A 6 -7.90 -11.23 9.00
CA LYS A 6 -9.21 -11.22 9.65
C LYS A 6 -9.77 -9.82 9.69
N VAL A 7 -11.07 -9.72 9.45
CA VAL A 7 -11.81 -8.48 9.69
C VAL A 7 -11.68 -8.07 11.16
N GLY A 8 -11.44 -6.79 11.41
CA GLY A 8 -11.26 -6.24 12.75
C GLY A 8 -9.83 -6.34 13.32
N ASP A 9 -8.96 -7.16 12.73
CA ASP A 9 -7.55 -7.24 13.16
C ASP A 9 -6.70 -6.15 12.51
N ALA A 10 -5.73 -5.64 13.26
CA ALA A 10 -4.72 -4.73 12.75
C ALA A 10 -3.69 -5.48 11.89
N VAL A 11 -3.60 -5.13 10.61
CA VAL A 11 -2.71 -5.75 9.62
C VAL A 11 -1.48 -4.86 9.40
N SER A 12 -0.29 -5.38 9.69
CA SER A 12 0.96 -4.66 9.44
C SER A 12 1.29 -4.63 7.95
N LEU A 13 1.66 -3.47 7.44
CA LEU A 13 2.10 -3.26 6.07
C LEU A 13 3.51 -2.67 6.08
N GLU A 14 4.44 -3.30 5.36
CA GLU A 14 5.78 -2.76 5.12
C GLU A 14 6.03 -2.61 3.62
N VAL A 15 6.53 -1.43 3.24
CA VAL A 15 6.93 -1.13 1.87
C VAL A 15 8.41 -0.79 1.86
N LYS A 16 9.19 -1.62 1.16
CA LYS A 16 10.63 -1.44 1.00
C LYS A 16 10.95 -0.87 -0.38
N LEU A 17 11.43 0.37 -0.43
CA LEU A 17 12.02 0.97 -1.62
C LEU A 17 13.50 0.59 -1.69
N THR A 18 13.96 0.10 -2.85
CA THR A 18 15.38 -0.18 -3.11
C THR A 18 15.83 0.64 -4.31
N ASN A 19 16.85 1.49 -4.15
CA ASN A 19 17.35 2.29 -5.25
C ASN A 19 18.32 1.46 -6.12
N ARG A 20 17.87 1.10 -7.32
CA ARG A 20 18.66 0.37 -8.33
C ARG A 20 19.29 1.29 -9.38
N SER A 21 19.11 2.60 -9.27
CA SER A 21 19.69 3.58 -10.20
C SER A 21 21.15 3.89 -9.85
N LYS A 22 21.82 4.66 -10.72
CA LYS A 22 23.21 5.10 -10.53
C LYS A 22 23.35 6.35 -9.66
N SER A 23 22.25 7.01 -9.31
CA SER A 23 22.22 8.28 -8.59
C SER A 23 21.32 8.20 -7.37
N ALA A 24 21.45 9.14 -6.44
CA ALA A 24 20.48 9.29 -5.36
C ALA A 24 19.10 9.67 -5.95
N VAL A 25 18.03 9.19 -5.32
CA VAL A 25 16.65 9.42 -5.74
C VAL A 25 15.84 10.02 -4.59
N GLY A 26 14.87 10.89 -4.88
CA GLY A 26 14.03 11.54 -3.87
C GLY A 26 14.51 12.93 -3.48
N PRO A 27 13.93 13.55 -2.43
CA PRO A 27 12.92 12.97 -1.53
C PRO A 27 11.55 12.74 -2.18
N PHE A 28 10.77 11.82 -1.59
CA PHE A 28 9.45 11.43 -2.09
C PHE A 28 8.41 11.37 -0.97
N PHE A 29 7.13 11.50 -1.33
CA PHE A 29 6.04 10.94 -0.56
C PHE A 29 5.56 9.63 -1.20
N LEU A 30 5.43 8.58 -0.38
CA LEU A 30 4.87 7.30 -0.76
C LEU A 30 3.47 7.18 -0.16
N THR A 31 2.45 7.03 -0.99
CA THR A 31 1.07 6.85 -0.55
C THR A 31 0.58 5.46 -0.90
N VAL A 32 0.06 4.73 0.08
CA VAL A 32 -0.62 3.45 -0.14
C VAL A 32 -2.11 3.72 -0.33
N VAL A 33 -2.67 3.24 -1.44
CA VAL A 33 -4.05 3.48 -1.83
C VAL A 33 -4.77 2.14 -1.98
N PRO A 34 -5.71 1.80 -1.07
CA PRO A 34 -6.53 0.62 -1.21
C PRO A 34 -7.55 0.81 -2.32
N PHE A 35 -7.92 -0.28 -2.97
CA PHE A 35 -9.03 -0.34 -3.91
C PHE A 35 -9.65 -1.74 -3.93
N GLN A 36 -10.86 -1.84 -4.48
CA GLN A 36 -11.46 -3.13 -4.84
C GLN A 36 -11.67 -3.18 -6.35
N ASP A 37 -11.52 -4.35 -6.95
CA ASP A 37 -11.87 -4.58 -8.36
C ASP A 37 -13.22 -5.27 -8.43
N TYR A 38 -14.18 -4.71 -9.17
CA TYR A 38 -15.50 -5.31 -9.39
C TYR A 38 -15.48 -6.46 -10.41
N GLN A 39 -14.36 -7.18 -10.54
CA GLN A 39 -14.12 -8.29 -11.48
C GLN A 39 -14.30 -7.91 -12.97
N ASN A 40 -14.34 -6.62 -13.27
CA ASN A 40 -14.47 -6.06 -14.61
C ASN A 40 -13.35 -5.06 -14.92
N GLY A 41 -12.36 -4.92 -14.03
CA GLY A 41 -11.27 -3.96 -14.14
C GLY A 41 -11.61 -2.56 -13.66
N VAL A 42 -12.84 -2.31 -13.19
CA VAL A 42 -13.22 -1.04 -12.57
C VAL A 42 -12.75 -1.05 -11.11
N GLN A 43 -11.86 -0.11 -10.80
CA GLN A 43 -11.33 0.07 -9.46
C GLN A 43 -12.24 0.97 -8.62
N ASN A 44 -12.76 0.45 -7.52
CA ASN A 44 -13.40 1.23 -6.48
C ASN A 44 -12.37 1.74 -5.48
N HIS A 45 -12.25 3.05 -5.35
CA HIS A 45 -11.41 3.71 -4.35
C HIS A 45 -12.21 4.28 -3.17
N ASP A 46 -13.54 4.29 -3.27
CA ASP A 46 -14.39 4.74 -2.18
C ASP A 46 -14.60 3.60 -1.18
N LEU A 47 -13.63 3.47 -0.28
CA LEU A 47 -13.55 2.37 0.69
C LEU A 47 -13.50 2.85 2.14
N GLN A 48 -13.90 4.09 2.43
CA GLN A 48 -13.74 4.69 3.76
C GLN A 48 -14.41 3.86 4.87
N ASP A 49 -15.52 3.19 4.54
CA ASP A 49 -16.25 2.35 5.48
C ASP A 49 -15.75 0.89 5.49
N ALA A 50 -14.88 0.49 4.56
CA ALA A 50 -14.45 -0.90 4.38
C ALA A 50 -13.00 -1.17 4.78
N VAL A 51 -12.11 -0.21 4.58
CA VAL A 51 -10.71 -0.29 4.99
C VAL A 51 -10.20 1.08 5.41
N THR A 52 -9.47 1.11 6.51
CA THR A 52 -8.86 2.33 7.02
C THR A 52 -7.40 2.12 7.40
N PHE A 53 -6.61 3.19 7.37
CA PHE A 53 -5.26 3.17 7.90
C PHE A 53 -5.29 3.59 9.36
N ILE A 54 -4.63 2.81 10.21
CA ILE A 54 -4.32 3.23 11.57
C ILE A 54 -3.08 4.14 11.46
N GLY A 55 -3.31 5.45 11.50
CA GLY A 55 -2.26 6.45 11.32
C GLY A 55 -2.22 7.01 9.90
N SER A 56 -1.03 7.16 9.33
CA SER A 56 -0.84 7.72 7.98
C SER A 56 -0.81 6.64 6.91
N SER A 57 -1.44 6.92 5.76
CA SER A 57 -1.26 6.16 4.52
C SER A 57 -0.14 6.73 3.63
N THR A 58 0.36 7.93 3.97
CA THR A 58 1.43 8.64 3.25
C THR A 58 2.68 8.71 4.11
N PHE A 59 3.82 8.33 3.53
CA PHE A 59 5.10 8.24 4.21
C PHE A 59 6.14 9.10 3.50
N TYR A 60 6.88 9.90 4.27
CA TYR A 60 8.01 10.66 3.73
C TYR A 60 9.23 9.75 3.60
N ILE A 61 9.86 9.77 2.43
CA ILE A 61 11.09 9.06 2.13
C ILE A 61 12.15 10.10 1.80
N SER A 62 13.18 10.16 2.63
CA SER A 62 14.37 10.98 2.36
C SER A 62 15.12 10.49 1.13
N SER A 63 16.10 11.26 0.64
CA SER A 63 16.92 10.83 -0.49
C SER A 63 17.57 9.47 -0.22
N VAL A 64 17.42 8.52 -1.16
CA VAL A 64 17.96 7.15 -1.07
C VAL A 64 19.15 7.02 -2.01
N ASN A 65 20.34 6.73 -1.48
CA ASN A 65 21.54 6.59 -2.31
C ASN A 65 21.52 5.31 -3.17
N PRO A 66 22.38 5.21 -4.20
CA PRO A 66 22.51 3.98 -4.97
C PRO A 66 22.73 2.76 -4.09
N THR A 67 22.06 1.65 -4.38
CA THR A 67 22.11 0.36 -3.65
C THR A 67 21.49 0.36 -2.24
N GLU A 68 21.12 1.52 -1.70
CA GLU A 68 20.45 1.62 -0.41
C GLU A 68 18.95 1.30 -0.48
N ASN A 69 18.37 1.13 0.71
CA ASN A 69 16.96 0.85 0.89
C ASN A 69 16.33 1.76 1.95
N SER A 70 15.05 2.04 1.77
CA SER A 70 14.21 2.70 2.75
C SER A 70 12.97 1.84 3.01
N VAL A 71 12.55 1.74 4.27
CA VAL A 71 11.37 0.96 4.68
C VAL A 71 10.36 1.91 5.30
N CYS A 72 9.13 1.87 4.79
CA CYS A 72 7.97 2.54 5.37
C CYS A 72 7.05 1.48 5.97
N ALA A 73 6.65 1.67 7.22
CA ALA A 73 5.74 0.78 7.91
C ALA A 73 4.43 1.50 8.23
N GLY A 74 3.32 0.81 8.02
CA GLY A 74 1.97 1.28 8.32
C GLY A 74 1.10 0.15 8.84
N THR A 75 -0.13 0.48 9.18
CA THR A 75 -1.10 -0.50 9.68
C THR A 75 -2.45 -0.25 9.04
N LEU A 76 -3.06 -1.32 8.53
CA LEU A 76 -4.37 -1.34 7.91
C LEU A 76 -5.36 -2.03 8.85
N LEU A 77 -6.61 -1.60 8.79
CA LEU A 77 -7.73 -2.24 9.45
C LEU A 77 -8.84 -2.45 8.41
N PHE A 78 -9.21 -3.71 8.20
CA PHE A 78 -10.31 -4.10 7.33
C PHE A 78 -11.57 -4.28 8.16
N LEU A 79 -12.63 -3.57 7.80
CA LEU A 79 -13.90 -3.51 8.54
C LEU A 79 -14.97 -4.43 7.93
N TYR A 80 -14.78 -4.83 6.66
CA TYR A 80 -15.66 -5.78 5.98
C TYR A 80 -14.85 -6.89 5.32
N THR A 81 -15.50 -8.05 5.15
CA THR A 81 -14.95 -9.14 4.33
C THR A 81 -14.87 -8.74 2.87
N GLY A 82 -13.85 -9.22 2.18
CA GLY A 82 -13.75 -9.04 0.74
C GLY A 82 -12.33 -9.18 0.22
N ASP A 83 -12.23 -9.07 -1.11
CA ASP A 83 -10.97 -8.95 -1.82
C ASP A 83 -10.63 -7.46 -1.97
N PHE A 84 -9.47 -7.09 -1.45
CA PHE A 84 -8.91 -5.74 -1.48
C PHE A 84 -7.55 -5.76 -2.15
N TYR A 85 -7.19 -4.65 -2.75
CA TYR A 85 -5.91 -4.48 -3.42
C TYR A 85 -5.24 -3.21 -2.94
N LEU A 86 -3.91 -3.23 -2.83
CA LEU A 86 -3.13 -2.06 -2.50
C LEU A 86 -2.31 -1.61 -3.71
N ASN A 87 -2.47 -0.35 -4.09
CA ASN A 87 -1.57 0.35 -4.99
C ASN A 87 -0.66 1.28 -4.19
N ILE A 88 0.49 1.59 -4.79
CA ILE A 88 1.46 2.52 -4.22
C ILE A 88 1.63 3.67 -5.22
N LYS A 89 1.53 4.90 -4.75
CA LYS A 89 1.81 6.12 -5.53
C LYS A 89 3.03 6.82 -4.94
N PHE A 90 3.81 7.43 -5.82
CA PHE A 90 4.96 8.25 -5.44
C PHE A 90 4.75 9.67 -5.94
N GLN A 91 5.00 10.64 -5.07
CA GLN A 91 5.02 12.06 -5.37
C GLN A 91 6.41 12.61 -5.11
N ASP A 92 6.92 13.43 -6.02
CA ASP A 92 8.16 14.18 -5.83
C ASP A 92 7.92 15.35 -4.89
N ASP A 93 8.63 15.38 -3.76
CA ASP A 93 8.52 16.42 -2.74
C ASP A 93 8.95 17.80 -3.29
N SER A 94 9.91 17.84 -4.21
CA SER A 94 10.45 19.10 -4.75
C SER A 94 9.50 19.81 -5.71
N THR A 95 8.63 19.06 -6.39
CA THR A 95 7.69 19.62 -7.38
C THR A 95 6.23 19.40 -7.03
N GLY A 96 5.93 18.59 -6.01
CA GLY A 96 4.58 18.16 -5.65
C GLY A 96 3.88 17.34 -6.74
N ARG A 97 4.61 16.86 -7.76
CA ARG A 97 4.03 16.13 -8.88
C ARG A 97 4.11 14.63 -8.67
N ASP A 98 3.06 13.94 -9.07
CA ASP A 98 3.06 12.48 -9.14
C ASP A 98 4.14 12.01 -10.12
N LEU A 99 4.92 11.04 -9.68
CA LEU A 99 5.97 10.44 -10.49
C LEU A 99 5.40 9.33 -11.38
N PRO A 100 5.95 9.14 -12.59
CA PRO A 100 5.46 8.10 -13.49
C PRO A 100 5.56 6.71 -12.86
N PRO A 101 4.48 5.90 -12.85
CA PRO A 101 4.51 4.55 -12.31
C PRO A 101 5.60 3.67 -12.93
N ALA A 102 5.90 3.86 -14.21
CA ALA A 102 6.93 3.11 -14.93
C ALA A 102 8.36 3.30 -14.39
N TRP A 103 8.61 4.32 -13.56
CA TRP A 103 9.90 4.51 -12.89
C TRP A 103 10.10 3.55 -11.72
N PHE A 104 9.02 2.90 -11.28
CA PHE A 104 8.99 2.02 -10.13
C PHE A 104 8.50 0.64 -10.53
N CYS A 105 9.08 -0.40 -9.94
CA CYS A 105 8.51 -1.74 -10.01
C CYS A 105 7.44 -1.86 -8.92
N LEU A 106 6.26 -1.27 -9.15
CA LEU A 106 5.18 -1.24 -8.15
C LEU A 106 4.50 -2.61 -8.04
N PRO A 107 4.57 -3.28 -6.88
CA PRO A 107 3.79 -4.49 -6.66
C PRO A 107 2.32 -4.12 -6.43
N SER A 108 1.40 -4.90 -7.00
CA SER A 108 0.01 -4.94 -6.52
C SER A 108 -0.10 -6.04 -5.48
N VAL A 109 -0.57 -5.70 -4.29
CA VAL A 109 -0.80 -6.65 -3.20
C VAL A 109 -2.29 -6.94 -3.13
N HIS A 110 -2.66 -8.21 -3.21
CA HIS A 110 -4.03 -8.67 -3.01
C HIS A 110 -4.17 -9.14 -1.57
N ILE A 111 -5.13 -8.57 -0.86
CA ILE A 111 -5.46 -8.91 0.52
C ILE A 111 -6.90 -9.44 0.54
N LYS A 112 -7.09 -10.59 1.18
CA LYS A 112 -8.40 -11.18 1.41
C LYS A 112 -8.74 -11.02 2.89
N ALA A 113 -9.71 -10.16 3.18
CA ALA A 113 -10.25 -10.00 4.53
C ALA A 113 -11.41 -10.99 4.73
N GLN A 114 -11.32 -11.81 5.76
CA GLN A 114 -12.30 -12.86 6.04
C GLN A 114 -12.79 -12.74 7.49
N GLU A 115 -14.00 -13.23 7.74
CA GLU A 115 -14.49 -13.34 9.11
C GLU A 115 -13.56 -14.25 9.94
N PRO A 116 -13.48 -14.03 11.26
CA PRO A 116 -12.91 -15.03 12.15
C PRO A 116 -13.66 -16.34 11.91
N MET A 117 -12.95 -17.39 11.51
CA MET A 117 -13.55 -18.73 11.46
C MET A 117 -13.92 -19.11 12.90
N GLU A 118 -15.20 -18.94 13.27
CA GLU A 118 -15.73 -19.57 14.48
C GLU A 118 -15.59 -21.08 14.28
N ALA A 119 -14.73 -21.70 15.10
CA ALA A 119 -14.76 -23.13 15.24
C ALA A 119 -16.15 -23.49 15.77
N ALA A 120 -16.97 -24.12 14.93
CA ALA A 120 -18.28 -24.63 15.33
C ALA A 120 -18.11 -25.47 16.60
N ALA A 121 -18.77 -25.04 17.69
CA ALA A 121 -18.82 -25.73 18.96
C ALA A 121 -19.80 -26.91 18.92
#